data_AF-A0A9D5WM37-F1
#
_entry.id   AF-A0A9D5WM37-F1
#
_cell.length_a   1.000
_cell.length_b   1.000
_cell.length_c   1.000
_cell.angle_alpha   90.00
_cell.angle_beta   90.00
_cell.angle_gamma   90.00
#
_symmetry.space_group_name_H-M   'P 1'
#
loop_
_entity.id
_entity.type
_entity.pdbx_description
1 polymer ?
#
loop_
_entity_poly.entity_id
_entity_poly.type
_entity_poly.pdbx_seq_one_letter_code
_entity_poly.pdbx_strand_id
1 'polypeptide(L)'
;PTEPKQPDTPKPNEPKQERPSDYTLAKRLQAAWSVTATQYLKALPFDAYYAEGKKEAIGLEQLLPLLKLTSSSVEGKTYTLTEADRKELKLQSLSYQPTEGSRGQFALVLSYKGVPSEQLYLPFDRHAYFGQFVQLQSDFAPKHYLAGVYEYLDVYMGELLSYDRSKYAVQLISGSKQQSETSRSLSFRVQVTRIGTTGDDILAVLSYEASGFKALSGLGSELTVVHKSELGTKLYSLAKGATDEASLLQRLKQRQGSWLREEYLQFGLKVSRSLIDLTWDEKTQVIYGGNEQRGAARDLWLKRPRFELRSAKQEGTKLYLRIALVSVGDLAFGDEAPVLPLTVIGFRPER
;
A
#
# COMPACT_ATOMS: atom_id res chain seq x y z
N PRO A 1 -23.31 -24.06 -79.73
CA PRO A 1 -22.98 -23.15 -78.61
C PRO A 1 -23.59 -23.69 -77.31
N THR A 2 -22.88 -23.97 -76.22
CA THR A 2 -21.53 -23.73 -75.69
C THR A 2 -21.53 -24.63 -74.42
N GLU A 3 -20.49 -25.24 -73.85
CA GLU A 3 -19.08 -24.89 -73.74
C GLU A 3 -18.33 -26.11 -73.13
N PRO A 4 -17.03 -26.31 -73.39
CA PRO A 4 -16.25 -27.41 -72.83
C PRO A 4 -15.95 -27.21 -71.33
N LYS A 5 -15.89 -28.30 -70.56
CA LYS A 5 -15.40 -28.30 -69.18
C LYS A 5 -13.98 -27.74 -69.12
N GLN A 6 -13.82 -26.63 -68.39
CA GLN A 6 -12.55 -26.01 -68.07
C GLN A 6 -11.72 -26.95 -67.15
N PRO A 7 -10.41 -27.12 -67.36
CA PRO A 7 -9.57 -27.92 -66.46
C PRO A 7 -9.44 -27.21 -65.10
N ASP A 8 -9.49 -27.98 -64.02
CA ASP A 8 -9.18 -27.51 -62.66
C ASP A 8 -7.78 -26.88 -62.63
N THR A 9 -7.75 -25.55 -62.57
CA THR A 9 -6.52 -24.79 -62.31
C THR A 9 -6.09 -25.08 -60.87
N PRO A 10 -4.84 -25.48 -60.60
CA PRO A 10 -4.35 -25.63 -59.23
C PRO A 10 -4.45 -24.28 -58.52
N LYS A 11 -5.01 -24.27 -57.30
CA LYS A 11 -4.96 -23.11 -56.40
C LYS A 11 -3.50 -22.61 -56.31
N PRO A 12 -3.25 -21.29 -56.36
CA PRO A 12 -1.91 -20.74 -56.17
C PRO A 12 -1.36 -21.25 -54.83
N ASN A 13 -0.18 -21.87 -54.86
CA ASN A 13 0.57 -22.20 -53.66
C ASN A 13 0.65 -20.93 -52.80
N GLU A 14 0.11 -20.99 -51.58
CA GLU A 14 0.47 -20.05 -50.54
C GLU A 14 2.00 -19.93 -50.51
N PRO A 15 2.57 -18.73 -50.40
CA PRO A 15 4.01 -18.57 -50.36
C PRO A 15 4.55 -19.39 -49.19
N LYS A 16 5.18 -20.54 -49.51
CA LYS A 16 5.87 -21.37 -48.54
C LYS A 16 6.95 -20.50 -47.92
N GLN A 17 6.75 -20.11 -46.67
CA GLN A 17 7.77 -19.46 -45.88
C GLN A 17 9.01 -20.35 -45.92
N GLU A 18 10.09 -19.88 -46.54
CA GLU A 18 11.32 -20.66 -46.70
C GLU A 18 11.87 -21.02 -45.32
N ARG A 19 11.74 -22.30 -44.97
CA ARG A 19 12.22 -22.83 -43.70
C ARG A 19 13.77 -22.83 -43.71
N PRO A 20 14.42 -22.22 -42.70
CA PRO A 20 15.88 -22.27 -42.58
C PRO A 20 16.41 -23.70 -42.40
N SER A 21 17.69 -23.93 -42.70
CA SER A 21 18.36 -25.20 -42.36
C SER A 21 18.33 -25.43 -40.84
N ASP A 22 18.37 -26.69 -40.41
CA ASP A 22 18.29 -27.03 -38.97
C ASP A 22 19.37 -26.31 -38.14
N TYR A 23 20.60 -26.18 -38.67
CA TYR A 23 21.68 -25.42 -38.06
C TYR A 23 21.36 -23.92 -37.95
N THR A 24 20.88 -23.31 -39.04
CA THR A 24 20.51 -21.88 -39.07
C THR A 24 19.34 -21.61 -38.11
N LEU A 25 18.37 -22.52 -38.08
CA LEU A 25 17.19 -22.44 -37.19
C LEU A 25 17.63 -22.40 -35.73
N ALA A 26 18.52 -23.31 -35.32
CA ALA A 26 19.03 -23.35 -33.96
C ALA A 26 19.86 -22.09 -33.62
N LYS A 27 20.80 -21.71 -34.50
CA LYS A 27 21.74 -20.62 -34.23
C LYS A 27 21.14 -19.22 -34.29
N ARG A 28 20.06 -19.04 -35.04
CA ARG A 28 19.34 -17.76 -35.13
C ARG A 28 18.00 -17.79 -34.39
N LEU A 29 17.84 -18.75 -33.48
CA LEU A 29 16.66 -18.87 -32.64
C LEU A 29 16.51 -17.64 -31.75
N GLN A 30 15.28 -17.20 -31.61
CA GLN A 30 14.84 -16.10 -30.77
C GLN A 30 13.61 -16.56 -29.98
N ALA A 31 13.54 -16.13 -28.73
CA ALA A 31 12.41 -16.41 -27.86
C ALA A 31 11.83 -15.11 -27.31
N ALA A 32 10.51 -15.05 -27.27
CA ALA A 32 9.75 -14.01 -26.61
C ALA A 32 8.51 -14.63 -25.95
N TRP A 33 7.95 -13.97 -24.94
CA TRP A 33 6.66 -14.37 -24.41
C TRP A 33 5.58 -14.22 -25.47
N SER A 34 4.76 -15.26 -25.67
CA SER A 34 3.55 -15.20 -26.50
C SER A 34 2.30 -14.77 -25.71
N VAL A 35 2.44 -14.63 -24.39
CA VAL A 35 1.35 -14.32 -23.45
C VAL A 35 1.65 -13.04 -22.68
N THR A 36 0.64 -12.50 -22.00
CA THR A 36 0.80 -11.33 -21.14
C THR A 36 1.65 -11.62 -19.90
N ALA A 37 2.17 -10.56 -19.26
CA ALA A 37 2.93 -10.69 -18.02
C ALA A 37 2.18 -11.45 -16.93
N THR A 38 0.92 -11.07 -16.69
CA THR A 38 0.05 -11.73 -15.72
C THR A 38 -0.08 -13.25 -15.98
N GLN A 39 -0.12 -13.66 -17.23
CA GLN A 39 -0.26 -15.07 -17.59
C GLN A 39 1.02 -15.87 -17.31
N TYR A 40 2.19 -15.41 -17.78
CA TYR A 40 3.43 -16.17 -17.54
C TYR A 40 3.85 -16.13 -16.07
N LEU A 41 3.63 -15.02 -15.37
CA LEU A 41 3.96 -14.91 -13.94
C LEU A 41 3.09 -15.87 -13.11
N LYS A 42 1.85 -16.12 -13.49
CA LYS A 42 0.96 -17.06 -12.79
C LYS A 42 1.23 -18.52 -13.16
N ALA A 43 1.61 -18.79 -14.42
CA ALA A 43 1.80 -20.15 -14.92
C ALA A 43 3.11 -20.79 -14.45
N LEU A 44 4.17 -20.01 -14.28
CA LEU A 44 5.48 -20.54 -13.91
C LEU A 44 5.59 -20.76 -12.39
N PRO A 45 6.03 -21.96 -11.94
CA PRO A 45 6.30 -22.22 -10.52
C PRO A 45 7.63 -21.60 -10.08
N PHE A 46 7.77 -20.28 -10.24
CA PHE A 46 9.01 -19.57 -10.00
C PHE A 46 9.45 -19.59 -8.54
N ASP A 47 8.51 -19.61 -7.59
CA ASP A 47 8.84 -19.78 -6.18
C ASP A 47 9.57 -21.11 -5.90
N ALA A 48 9.08 -22.23 -6.45
CA ALA A 48 9.75 -23.53 -6.37
C ALA A 48 11.15 -23.49 -7.00
N TYR A 49 11.27 -22.88 -8.18
CA TYR A 49 12.53 -22.78 -8.92
C TYR A 49 13.59 -21.90 -8.22
N TYR A 50 13.15 -20.73 -7.74
CA TYR A 50 14.00 -19.67 -7.25
C TYR A 50 14.22 -19.78 -5.74
N ALA A 51 13.15 -19.76 -4.95
CA ALA A 51 13.21 -19.71 -3.49
C ALA A 51 13.42 -21.10 -2.85
N GLU A 52 12.94 -22.18 -3.48
CA GLU A 52 13.18 -23.54 -2.99
C GLU A 52 14.39 -24.23 -3.63
N GLY A 53 14.97 -23.62 -4.67
CA GLY A 53 16.11 -24.16 -5.39
C GLY A 53 15.81 -25.38 -6.28
N LYS A 54 14.53 -25.76 -6.47
CA LYS A 54 14.11 -26.89 -7.31
C LYS A 54 14.21 -26.52 -8.80
N LYS A 55 15.41 -26.61 -9.37
CA LYS A 55 15.71 -26.13 -10.73
C LYS A 55 14.87 -26.80 -11.82
N GLU A 56 14.43 -28.02 -11.57
CA GLU A 56 13.54 -28.81 -12.41
C GLU A 56 12.07 -28.34 -12.41
N ALA A 57 11.68 -27.45 -11.48
CA ALA A 57 10.31 -26.93 -11.42
C ALA A 57 9.90 -26.16 -12.70
N ILE A 58 10.87 -25.54 -13.38
CA ILE A 58 10.66 -24.90 -14.68
C ILE A 58 11.46 -25.64 -15.74
N GLY A 59 10.77 -26.44 -16.55
CA GLY A 59 11.32 -27.14 -17.70
C GLY A 59 10.78 -26.60 -19.03
N LEU A 60 11.14 -27.29 -20.12
CA LEU A 60 10.65 -26.94 -21.45
C LEU A 60 9.12 -27.05 -21.55
N GLU A 61 8.51 -28.03 -20.89
CA GLU A 61 7.06 -28.23 -20.90
C GLU A 61 6.30 -27.04 -20.33
N GLN A 62 6.83 -26.40 -19.27
CA GLN A 62 6.22 -25.22 -18.65
C GLN A 62 6.47 -23.96 -19.49
N LEU A 63 7.64 -23.86 -20.12
CA LEU A 63 8.03 -22.69 -20.92
C LEU A 63 7.36 -22.68 -22.30
N LEU A 64 7.44 -23.78 -23.05
CA LEU A 64 7.10 -23.85 -24.47
C LEU A 64 5.68 -23.35 -24.82
N PRO A 65 4.63 -23.59 -24.01
CA PRO A 65 3.29 -23.04 -24.24
C PRO A 65 3.23 -21.50 -24.12
N LEU A 66 4.15 -20.91 -23.37
CA LEU A 66 4.21 -19.47 -23.09
C LEU A 66 5.13 -18.72 -24.07
N LEU A 67 5.78 -19.43 -25.00
CA LEU A 67 6.80 -18.87 -25.89
C LEU A 67 6.34 -18.76 -27.34
N LYS A 68 6.65 -17.59 -27.91
CA LYS A 68 6.80 -17.39 -29.35
C LYS A 68 8.26 -17.63 -29.70
N LEU A 69 8.50 -18.67 -30.50
CA LEU A 69 9.83 -19.01 -31.00
C LEU A 69 9.92 -18.68 -32.48
N THR A 70 10.92 -17.88 -32.83
CA THR A 70 11.20 -17.49 -34.20
C THR A 70 12.67 -17.72 -34.52
N SER A 71 12.99 -17.94 -35.78
CA SER A 71 14.35 -17.88 -36.30
C SER A 71 14.39 -16.93 -37.49
N SER A 72 15.59 -16.60 -37.98
CA SER A 72 15.75 -15.91 -39.25
C SER A 72 16.56 -16.74 -40.24
N SER A 73 16.26 -16.59 -41.54
CA SER A 73 17.12 -17.10 -42.61
C SER A 73 18.42 -16.26 -42.71
N VAL A 74 19.37 -16.71 -43.52
CA VAL A 74 20.62 -15.96 -43.80
C VAL A 74 20.31 -14.54 -44.31
N GLU A 75 19.26 -14.42 -45.12
CA GLU A 75 18.74 -13.18 -45.73
C GLU A 75 17.87 -12.34 -44.78
N GLY A 76 17.70 -12.76 -43.52
CA GLY A 76 16.94 -12.00 -42.51
C GLY A 76 15.42 -12.23 -42.54
N LYS A 77 14.90 -13.13 -43.39
CA LYS A 77 13.47 -13.47 -43.38
C LYS A 77 13.13 -14.19 -42.08
N THR A 78 12.13 -13.70 -41.35
CA THR A 78 11.67 -14.32 -40.11
C THR A 78 10.89 -15.61 -40.40
N TYR A 79 11.15 -16.65 -39.63
CA TYR A 79 10.49 -17.96 -39.64
C TYR A 79 9.92 -18.25 -38.24
N THR A 80 8.62 -18.50 -38.13
CA THR A 80 8.03 -18.93 -36.85
C THR A 80 8.07 -20.45 -36.76
N LEU A 81 8.58 -20.98 -35.65
CA LEU A 81 8.68 -22.43 -35.46
C LEU A 81 7.30 -23.08 -35.45
N THR A 82 7.14 -24.13 -36.24
CA THR A 82 5.92 -24.94 -36.32
C THR A 82 5.79 -25.86 -35.10
N GLU A 83 4.62 -26.47 -34.89
CA GLU A 83 4.47 -27.49 -33.84
C GLU A 83 5.41 -28.68 -34.00
N ALA A 84 5.70 -29.08 -35.25
CA ALA A 84 6.66 -30.13 -35.53
C ALA A 84 8.07 -29.73 -35.08
N ASP A 85 8.49 -28.49 -35.36
CA ASP A 85 9.81 -27.99 -34.91
C ASP A 85 9.88 -27.91 -33.39
N ARG A 86 8.79 -27.46 -32.76
CA ARG A 86 8.68 -27.32 -31.30
C ARG A 86 8.85 -28.66 -30.57
N LYS A 87 8.46 -29.79 -31.17
CA LYS A 87 8.64 -31.14 -30.62
C LYS A 87 10.10 -31.61 -30.61
N GLU A 88 10.93 -31.05 -31.49
CA GLU A 88 12.37 -31.38 -31.60
C GLU A 88 13.25 -30.52 -30.68
N LEU A 89 12.64 -29.62 -29.90
CA LEU A 89 13.35 -28.78 -28.96
C LEU A 89 13.66 -29.52 -27.66
N LYS A 90 14.84 -29.22 -27.10
CA LYS A 90 15.24 -29.63 -25.75
C LYS A 90 15.79 -28.43 -25.00
N LEU A 91 15.45 -28.29 -23.73
CA LEU A 91 16.07 -27.30 -22.86
C LEU A 91 17.44 -27.82 -22.42
N GLN A 92 18.52 -27.10 -22.75
CA GLN A 92 19.88 -27.46 -22.32
C GLN A 92 20.25 -26.80 -21.00
N SER A 93 19.90 -25.53 -20.83
CA SER A 93 20.17 -24.79 -19.60
C SER A 93 19.10 -23.73 -19.35
N LEU A 94 18.83 -23.46 -18.08
CA LEU A 94 17.95 -22.40 -17.61
C LEU A 94 18.52 -21.79 -16.32
N SER A 95 18.74 -20.49 -16.33
CA SER A 95 19.14 -19.72 -15.15
C SER A 95 18.29 -18.45 -15.04
N TYR A 96 18.02 -18.00 -13.83
CA TYR A 96 17.46 -16.67 -13.60
C TYR A 96 18.59 -15.71 -13.25
N GLN A 97 18.63 -14.56 -13.92
CA GLN A 97 19.61 -13.52 -13.75
C GLN A 97 18.92 -12.25 -13.23
N PRO A 98 19.24 -11.78 -12.02
CA PRO A 98 18.81 -10.47 -11.57
C PRO A 98 19.39 -9.39 -12.50
N THR A 99 18.57 -8.43 -12.91
CA THR A 99 19.02 -7.25 -13.66
C THR A 99 18.92 -6.00 -12.80
N GLU A 100 19.62 -4.95 -13.20
CA GLU A 100 19.57 -3.64 -12.55
C GLU A 100 18.12 -3.14 -12.48
N GLY A 101 17.72 -2.55 -11.35
CA GLY A 101 16.31 -2.17 -11.16
C GLY A 101 15.36 -3.35 -10.96
N SER A 102 15.90 -4.55 -10.73
CA SER A 102 15.25 -5.57 -9.93
C SER A 102 14.19 -6.42 -10.65
N ARG A 103 13.97 -6.19 -11.96
CA ARG A 103 13.06 -6.99 -12.80
C ARG A 103 13.63 -8.39 -13.06
N GLY A 104 14.84 -8.51 -13.60
CA GLY A 104 15.50 -9.77 -13.92
C GLY A 104 14.96 -10.47 -15.18
N GLN A 105 15.60 -11.57 -15.54
CA GLN A 105 15.34 -12.32 -16.77
C GLN A 105 15.74 -13.78 -16.63
N PHE A 106 15.09 -14.67 -17.39
CA PHE A 106 15.63 -16.00 -17.63
C PHE A 106 16.65 -15.97 -18.75
N ALA A 107 17.80 -16.58 -18.52
CA ALA A 107 18.77 -16.94 -19.54
C ALA A 107 18.66 -18.44 -19.82
N LEU A 108 18.37 -18.80 -21.07
CA LEU A 108 18.16 -20.20 -21.48
C LEU A 108 18.87 -20.55 -22.78
N VAL A 109 19.23 -21.81 -22.92
CA VAL A 109 19.74 -22.39 -24.18
C VAL A 109 18.82 -23.52 -24.59
N LEU A 110 18.34 -23.45 -25.84
CA LEU A 110 17.53 -24.51 -26.43
C LEU A 110 18.37 -25.27 -27.44
N SER A 111 18.22 -26.58 -27.50
CA SER A 111 18.75 -27.41 -28.58
C SER A 111 17.64 -27.76 -29.54
N TYR A 112 17.90 -27.61 -30.82
CA TYR A 112 17.02 -28.09 -31.87
C TYR A 112 17.77 -29.17 -32.66
N LYS A 113 17.26 -30.42 -32.63
CA LYS A 113 17.90 -31.61 -33.23
C LYS A 113 19.40 -31.77 -32.88
N GLY A 114 19.76 -31.48 -31.63
CA GLY A 114 21.13 -31.60 -31.14
C GLY A 114 22.02 -30.36 -31.36
N VAL A 115 21.59 -29.37 -32.14
CA VAL A 115 22.34 -28.11 -32.31
C VAL A 115 21.89 -27.10 -31.23
N PRO A 116 22.80 -26.60 -30.37
CA PRO A 116 22.47 -25.59 -29.37
C PRO A 116 22.27 -24.20 -30.00
N SER A 117 21.29 -23.47 -29.50
CA SER A 117 21.10 -22.05 -29.77
C SER A 117 22.18 -21.20 -29.13
N GLU A 118 22.25 -19.93 -29.53
CA GLU A 118 22.86 -18.91 -28.68
C GLU A 118 22.00 -18.70 -27.42
N GLN A 119 22.56 -18.02 -26.41
CA GLN A 119 21.82 -17.73 -25.18
C GLN A 119 20.62 -16.82 -25.47
N LEU A 120 19.44 -17.28 -25.07
CA LEU A 120 18.19 -16.55 -25.19
C LEU A 120 17.87 -15.88 -23.86
N TYR A 121 17.20 -14.73 -23.92
CA TYR A 121 16.80 -13.97 -22.74
C TYR A 121 15.31 -13.70 -22.75
N LEU A 122 14.65 -14.00 -21.63
CA LEU A 122 13.22 -13.75 -21.44
C LEU A 122 13.03 -12.85 -20.22
N PRO A 123 12.46 -11.63 -20.38
CA PRO A 123 12.25 -10.73 -19.26
C PRO A 123 11.28 -11.36 -18.25
N PHE A 124 11.60 -11.36 -16.96
CA PHE A 124 10.73 -11.96 -15.95
C PHE A 124 10.82 -11.15 -14.67
N ASP A 125 9.81 -10.34 -14.38
CA ASP A 125 9.79 -9.46 -13.20
C ASP A 125 9.50 -10.23 -11.91
N ARG A 126 10.54 -10.47 -11.12
CA ARG A 126 10.44 -11.18 -9.83
C ARG A 126 9.60 -10.42 -8.80
N HIS A 127 9.62 -9.09 -8.80
CA HIS A 127 8.78 -8.30 -7.89
C HIS A 127 7.32 -8.42 -8.26
N ALA A 128 7.00 -8.39 -9.56
CA ALA A 128 5.64 -8.65 -10.03
C ALA A 128 5.19 -10.08 -9.73
N TYR A 129 6.09 -11.06 -9.78
CA TYR A 129 5.80 -12.43 -9.37
C TYR A 129 5.40 -12.49 -7.88
N PHE A 130 6.28 -12.06 -6.98
CA PHE A 130 6.01 -12.14 -5.53
C PHE A 130 4.91 -11.18 -5.07
N GLY A 131 4.75 -10.05 -5.76
CA GLY A 131 3.68 -9.08 -5.53
C GLY A 131 2.28 -9.63 -5.77
N GLN A 132 2.12 -10.78 -6.45
CA GLN A 132 0.84 -11.48 -6.53
C GLN A 132 0.43 -12.13 -5.20
N PHE A 133 1.39 -12.47 -4.34
CA PHE A 133 1.13 -13.17 -3.07
C PHE A 133 1.10 -12.24 -1.86
N VAL A 134 1.54 -10.99 -2.01
CA VAL A 134 1.51 -9.96 -0.97
C VAL A 134 0.63 -8.81 -1.46
N GLN A 135 -0.61 -8.76 -0.99
CA GLN A 135 -1.62 -7.81 -1.46
C GLN A 135 -1.96 -6.76 -0.41
N LEU A 136 -2.19 -5.53 -0.85
CA LEU A 136 -2.72 -4.48 0.00
C LEU A 136 -4.20 -4.72 0.30
N GLN A 137 -4.60 -4.63 1.57
CA GLN A 137 -6.01 -4.72 1.98
C GLN A 137 -6.73 -3.40 1.67
N SER A 138 -7.67 -3.44 0.72
CA SER A 138 -8.36 -2.24 0.23
C SER A 138 -9.31 -1.61 1.25
N ASP A 139 -9.80 -2.39 2.21
CA ASP A 139 -10.70 -1.94 3.27
C ASP A 139 -9.96 -1.41 4.50
N PHE A 140 -8.62 -1.47 4.53
CA PHE A 140 -7.82 -1.00 5.64
C PHE A 140 -7.86 0.53 5.78
N ALA A 141 -7.48 1.26 4.73
CA ALA A 141 -7.32 2.71 4.82
C ALA A 141 -8.63 3.44 5.21
N PRO A 142 -9.80 3.12 4.62
CA PRO A 142 -11.06 3.78 5.00
C PRO A 142 -11.47 3.63 6.48
N LYS A 143 -10.89 2.66 7.21
CA LYS A 143 -11.18 2.42 8.63
C LYS A 143 -10.27 3.18 9.59
N HIS A 144 -9.17 3.76 9.10
CA HIS A 144 -8.11 4.30 9.93
C HIS A 144 -7.79 5.76 9.62
N TYR A 145 -7.26 6.49 10.60
CA TYR A 145 -6.63 7.79 10.39
C TYR A 145 -5.16 7.65 9.95
N LEU A 146 -4.73 8.51 9.02
CA LEU A 146 -3.43 8.40 8.36
C LEU A 146 -2.25 8.56 9.33
N ALA A 147 -2.23 9.63 10.12
CA ALA A 147 -1.06 10.01 10.89
C ALA A 147 -0.65 8.96 11.94
N GLY A 148 -1.58 8.33 12.65
CA GLY A 148 -1.22 7.29 13.62
C GLY A 148 -0.81 5.98 12.95
N VAL A 149 -1.43 5.62 11.82
CA VAL A 149 -0.94 4.51 10.99
C VAL A 149 0.47 4.78 10.50
N TYR A 150 0.78 6.02 10.10
CA TYR A 150 2.14 6.38 9.68
C TYR A 150 3.13 6.19 10.83
N GLU A 151 2.83 6.66 12.04
CA GLU A 151 3.74 6.52 13.19
C GLU A 151 3.95 5.04 13.56
N TYR A 152 2.89 4.24 13.60
CA TYR A 152 2.89 2.84 14.04
C TYR A 152 2.74 1.82 12.89
N LEU A 153 3.25 2.13 11.71
CA LEU A 153 3.04 1.34 10.50
C LEU A 153 3.49 -0.13 10.63
N ASP A 154 4.56 -0.36 11.38
CA ASP A 154 5.09 -1.69 11.70
C ASP A 154 4.06 -2.59 12.41
N VAL A 155 3.29 -2.02 13.33
CA VAL A 155 2.20 -2.72 14.04
C VAL A 155 1.06 -3.08 13.09
N TYR A 156 0.78 -2.19 12.12
CA TYR A 156 -0.31 -2.37 11.16
C TYR A 156 0.03 -3.26 9.96
N MET A 157 1.31 -3.60 9.73
CA MET A 157 1.72 -4.42 8.57
C MET A 157 0.90 -5.70 8.40
N GLY A 158 0.56 -6.35 9.51
CA GLY A 158 -0.23 -7.58 9.48
C GLY A 158 -1.69 -7.38 9.03
N GLU A 159 -2.28 -6.23 9.32
CA GLU A 159 -3.64 -5.88 8.90
C GLU A 159 -3.67 -5.23 7.51
N LEU A 160 -2.60 -4.51 7.18
CA LEU A 160 -2.47 -3.76 5.93
C LEU A 160 -2.14 -4.68 4.74
N LEU A 161 -1.37 -5.74 4.96
CA LEU A 161 -0.93 -6.66 3.91
C LEU A 161 -1.46 -8.09 4.12
N SER A 162 -2.08 -8.64 3.08
CA SER A 162 -2.49 -10.04 2.98
C SER A 162 -1.39 -10.88 2.35
N TYR A 163 -0.93 -11.91 3.04
CA TYR A 163 0.01 -12.89 2.51
C TYR A 163 0.02 -14.17 3.35
N ASP A 164 0.61 -15.24 2.80
CA ASP A 164 0.83 -16.48 3.52
C ASP A 164 1.97 -16.34 4.54
N ARG A 165 1.60 -16.08 5.79
CA ARG A 165 2.50 -15.94 6.94
C ARG A 165 3.11 -17.26 7.43
N SER A 166 2.82 -18.39 6.79
CA SER A 166 3.55 -19.65 7.01
C SER A 166 4.72 -19.81 6.05
N LYS A 167 4.71 -19.03 4.95
CA LYS A 167 5.65 -19.15 3.85
C LYS A 167 6.58 -17.95 3.73
N TYR A 168 6.03 -16.75 3.86
CA TYR A 168 6.77 -15.50 3.66
C TYR A 168 6.84 -14.68 4.94
N ALA A 169 7.95 -13.98 5.11
CA ALA A 169 8.10 -12.88 6.05
C ALA A 169 8.17 -11.56 5.27
N VAL A 170 7.32 -10.61 5.65
CA VAL A 170 7.24 -9.29 5.03
C VAL A 170 7.66 -8.25 6.05
N GLN A 171 8.66 -7.45 5.72
CA GLN A 171 9.25 -6.47 6.63
C GLN A 171 9.30 -5.09 5.97
N LEU A 172 8.92 -4.06 6.74
CA LEU A 172 9.02 -2.67 6.31
C LEU A 172 10.49 -2.28 6.08
N ILE A 173 10.79 -1.71 4.93
CA ILE A 173 12.11 -1.14 4.66
C ILE A 173 12.23 0.18 5.42
N SER A 174 13.24 0.29 6.28
CA SER A 174 13.48 1.50 7.09
C SER A 174 13.59 2.75 6.21
N GLY A 175 12.98 3.86 6.66
CA GLY A 175 12.96 5.13 5.93
C GLY A 175 12.20 5.12 4.60
N SER A 176 11.49 4.04 4.24
CA SER A 176 10.75 3.96 2.98
C SER A 176 9.35 4.55 3.02
N LYS A 177 8.81 4.83 4.22
CA LYS A 177 7.44 5.32 4.39
C LYS A 177 7.34 6.83 4.14
N GLN A 178 6.33 7.24 3.39
CA GLN A 178 5.97 8.64 3.15
C GLN A 178 4.45 8.80 3.24
N GLN A 179 3.99 9.97 3.67
CA GLN A 179 2.57 10.27 3.75
C GLN A 179 2.24 11.60 3.10
N SER A 180 1.00 11.74 2.67
CA SER A 180 0.44 12.97 2.12
C SER A 180 -0.94 13.20 2.75
N GLU A 181 -1.04 14.26 3.55
CA GLU A 181 -2.30 14.67 4.18
C GLU A 181 -3.32 15.10 3.11
N THR A 182 -2.88 15.75 2.04
CA THR A 182 -3.74 16.24 0.96
C THR A 182 -4.44 15.11 0.21
N SER A 183 -3.70 14.07 -0.19
CA SER A 183 -4.26 12.90 -0.87
C SER A 183 -4.76 11.83 0.10
N ARG A 184 -4.57 12.04 1.42
CA ARG A 184 -4.84 11.05 2.47
C ARG A 184 -4.28 9.69 2.08
N SER A 185 -2.98 9.67 1.79
CA SER A 185 -2.29 8.47 1.32
C SER A 185 -0.97 8.22 2.04
N LEU A 186 -0.59 6.95 2.08
CA LEU A 186 0.60 6.39 2.69
C LEU A 186 1.30 5.51 1.66
N SER A 187 2.52 5.85 1.29
CA SER A 187 3.39 4.98 0.49
C SER A 187 4.49 4.38 1.34
N PHE A 188 4.88 3.16 1.02
CA PHE A 188 5.92 2.43 1.75
C PHE A 188 6.48 1.30 0.90
N ARG A 189 7.66 0.80 1.28
CA ARG A 189 8.27 -0.37 0.65
C ARG A 189 8.52 -1.47 1.67
N VAL A 190 8.34 -2.71 1.23
CA VAL A 190 8.62 -3.89 2.05
C VAL A 190 9.58 -4.82 1.34
N GLN A 191 10.36 -5.56 2.12
CA GLN A 191 11.12 -6.70 1.65
C GLN A 191 10.35 -7.99 1.96
N VAL A 192 10.35 -8.90 0.99
CA VAL A 192 9.76 -10.24 1.10
C VAL A 192 10.90 -11.24 1.19
N THR A 193 10.86 -12.07 2.22
CA THR A 193 11.81 -13.15 2.48
C THR A 193 11.03 -14.43 2.76
N ARG A 194 11.71 -15.58 2.75
CA ARG A 194 11.10 -16.84 3.18
C ARG A 194 11.13 -16.93 4.71
N ILE A 195 10.16 -17.62 5.29
CA ILE A 195 10.23 -17.93 6.73
C ILE A 195 11.40 -18.88 7.01
N GLY A 196 12.16 -18.58 8.06
CA GLY A 196 13.29 -19.40 8.49
C GLY A 196 14.60 -19.13 7.75
N THR A 197 14.64 -18.19 6.80
CA THR A 197 15.88 -17.71 6.17
C THR A 197 16.40 -16.44 6.85
N THR A 198 17.70 -16.19 6.79
CA THR A 198 18.30 -14.92 7.22
C THR A 198 17.96 -13.82 6.22
N GLY A 199 18.06 -12.55 6.65
CA GLY A 199 17.67 -11.38 5.85
C GLY A 199 18.45 -11.15 4.54
N ASP A 200 19.44 -12.00 4.23
CA ASP A 200 20.22 -11.92 3.00
C ASP A 200 19.50 -12.53 1.79
N ASP A 201 18.46 -13.36 2.00
CA ASP A 201 17.70 -14.03 0.93
C ASP A 201 16.43 -13.25 0.55
N ILE A 202 16.62 -12.04 0.02
CA ILE A 202 15.52 -11.17 -0.40
C ILE A 202 14.92 -11.69 -1.72
N LEU A 203 13.68 -12.18 -1.61
CA LEU A 203 12.88 -12.65 -2.73
C LEU A 203 12.36 -11.49 -3.57
N ALA A 204 11.89 -10.42 -2.92
CA ALA A 204 11.37 -9.24 -3.60
C ALA A 204 11.40 -7.98 -2.71
N VAL A 205 11.35 -6.82 -3.36
CA VAL A 205 11.10 -5.50 -2.78
C VAL A 205 9.84 -4.95 -3.44
N LEU A 206 8.79 -4.79 -2.65
CA LEU A 206 7.48 -4.39 -3.12
C LEU A 206 7.17 -2.98 -2.65
N SER A 207 6.58 -2.18 -3.54
CA SER A 207 6.16 -0.81 -3.26
C SER A 207 4.63 -0.75 -3.22
N TYR A 208 4.08 -0.11 -2.19
CA TYR A 208 2.65 0.04 -2.02
C TYR A 208 2.27 1.51 -1.82
N GLU A 209 1.03 1.83 -2.19
CA GLU A 209 0.35 3.05 -1.82
C GLU A 209 -1.05 2.70 -1.31
N ALA A 210 -1.32 3.01 -0.04
CA ALA A 210 -2.64 2.98 0.54
C ALA A 210 -3.23 4.39 0.51
N SER A 211 -4.48 4.52 0.09
CA SER A 211 -5.14 5.82 -0.01
C SER A 211 -6.59 5.74 0.46
N GLY A 212 -7.18 6.91 0.73
CA GLY A 212 -8.57 7.00 1.21
C GLY A 212 -8.71 6.87 2.72
N PHE A 213 -7.65 7.17 3.49
CA PHE A 213 -7.70 7.23 4.96
C PHE A 213 -8.77 8.20 5.49
N LYS A 214 -9.31 7.97 6.68
CA LYS A 214 -10.36 8.82 7.26
C LYS A 214 -9.92 10.29 7.33
N ALA A 215 -10.82 11.19 6.94
CA ALA A 215 -10.58 12.62 7.04
C ALA A 215 -10.69 13.08 8.50
N LEU A 216 -9.76 13.93 8.96
CA LEU A 216 -9.77 14.47 10.32
C LEU A 216 -10.97 15.40 10.58
N SER A 217 -11.58 15.99 9.55
CA SER A 217 -12.83 16.75 9.68
C SER A 217 -14.00 15.88 10.21
N GLY A 218 -13.94 14.56 10.00
CA GLY A 218 -14.90 13.61 10.56
C GLY A 218 -14.79 13.40 12.08
N LEU A 219 -13.75 13.92 12.74
CA LEU A 219 -13.54 13.71 14.18
C LEU A 219 -14.63 14.31 15.07
N GLY A 220 -15.47 15.24 14.58
CA GLY A 220 -16.46 15.90 15.44
C GLY A 220 -17.48 14.96 16.10
N SER A 221 -17.73 13.79 15.49
CA SER A 221 -18.62 12.76 16.05
C SER A 221 -17.90 11.75 16.95
N GLU A 222 -16.60 11.55 16.74
CA GLU A 222 -15.78 10.50 17.37
C GLU A 222 -14.94 11.04 18.54
N LEU A 223 -14.34 12.22 18.38
CA LEU A 223 -13.52 12.87 19.37
C LEU A 223 -14.40 13.52 20.43
N THR A 224 -14.01 13.35 21.68
CA THR A 224 -14.69 13.91 22.85
C THR A 224 -13.70 14.58 23.76
N VAL A 225 -14.20 15.51 24.55
CA VAL A 225 -13.43 16.19 25.58
C VAL A 225 -14.27 16.25 26.84
N VAL A 226 -13.66 15.91 27.98
CA VAL A 226 -14.25 16.04 29.30
C VAL A 226 -13.35 16.87 30.19
N HIS A 227 -13.90 17.43 31.26
CA HIS A 227 -13.14 18.25 32.20
C HIS A 227 -12.62 17.43 33.38
N LYS A 228 -11.47 17.85 33.91
CA LYS A 228 -10.93 17.42 35.20
C LYS A 228 -11.49 18.32 36.32
N SER A 229 -11.29 17.95 37.59
CA SER A 229 -11.96 18.53 38.76
C SER A 229 -11.78 20.04 38.94
N GLU A 230 -10.64 20.60 38.51
CA GLU A 230 -10.27 22.00 38.79
C GLU A 230 -10.71 22.99 37.69
N LEU A 231 -11.14 22.49 36.53
CA LEU A 231 -11.50 23.36 35.40
C LEU A 231 -12.68 24.29 35.74
N GLY A 232 -13.64 23.82 36.53
CA GLY A 232 -14.82 24.59 36.93
C GLY A 232 -14.44 25.89 37.63
N THR A 233 -13.60 25.80 38.67
CA THR A 233 -13.14 26.97 39.42
C THR A 233 -12.25 27.87 38.58
N LYS A 234 -11.32 27.26 37.81
CA LYS A 234 -10.44 28.00 36.91
C LYS A 234 -11.24 28.89 35.97
N LEU A 235 -12.24 28.32 35.28
CA LEU A 235 -13.10 29.06 34.35
C LEU A 235 -13.95 30.11 35.07
N TYR A 236 -14.47 29.80 36.26
CA TYR A 236 -15.24 30.78 37.06
C TYR A 236 -14.39 32.02 37.39
N SER A 237 -13.13 31.82 37.79
CA SER A 237 -12.20 32.92 38.08
C SER A 237 -11.95 33.82 36.85
N LEU A 238 -11.81 33.22 35.67
CA LEU A 238 -11.57 33.92 34.41
C LEU A 238 -12.81 34.66 33.90
N ALA A 239 -14.00 34.13 34.21
CA ALA A 239 -15.29 34.69 33.82
C ALA A 239 -15.77 35.83 34.73
N LYS A 240 -15.05 36.15 35.83
CA LYS A 240 -15.46 37.22 36.76
C LYS A 240 -15.75 38.54 36.01
N GLY A 241 -16.92 39.11 36.28
CA GLY A 241 -17.39 40.34 35.66
C GLY A 241 -17.91 40.19 34.22
N ALA A 242 -18.20 38.98 33.76
CA ALA A 242 -19.06 38.76 32.60
C ALA A 242 -20.52 39.01 32.97
N THR A 243 -21.26 39.73 32.13
CA THR A 243 -22.68 40.07 32.34
C THR A 243 -23.61 39.43 31.31
N ASP A 244 -23.04 38.89 30.22
CA ASP A 244 -23.75 38.26 29.12
C ASP A 244 -22.86 37.18 28.45
N GLU A 245 -23.42 36.42 27.51
CA GLU A 245 -22.69 35.34 26.81
C GLU A 245 -21.51 35.87 25.96
N ALA A 246 -21.62 37.08 25.41
CA ALA A 246 -20.58 37.67 24.56
C ALA A 246 -19.33 38.05 25.39
N SER A 247 -19.53 38.73 26.51
CA SER A 247 -18.48 39.09 27.47
C SER A 247 -17.88 37.85 28.14
N LEU A 248 -18.70 36.83 28.44
CA LEU A 248 -18.23 35.53 28.92
C LEU A 248 -17.30 34.86 27.91
N LEU A 249 -17.75 34.70 26.67
CA LEU A 249 -16.96 34.12 25.58
C LEU A 249 -15.65 34.87 25.37
N GLN A 250 -15.69 36.21 25.30
CA GLN A 250 -14.52 37.04 25.10
C GLN A 250 -13.47 36.84 26.21
N ARG A 251 -13.88 36.86 27.48
CA ARG A 251 -12.97 36.66 28.62
C ARG A 251 -12.31 35.29 28.61
N LEU A 252 -13.09 34.23 28.38
CA LEU A 252 -12.56 32.86 28.32
C LEU A 252 -11.63 32.66 27.12
N LYS A 253 -11.95 33.27 25.97
CA LYS A 253 -11.14 33.19 24.74
C LYS A 253 -9.80 33.92 24.88
N GLN A 254 -9.77 35.11 25.49
CA GLN A 254 -8.52 35.87 25.72
C GLN A 254 -7.47 35.09 26.54
N ARG A 255 -7.92 34.18 27.41
CA ARG A 255 -7.06 33.37 28.28
C ARG A 255 -7.14 31.88 27.94
N GLN A 256 -7.55 31.51 26.73
CA GLN A 256 -7.79 30.11 26.36
C GLN A 256 -6.57 29.21 26.59
N GLY A 257 -5.37 29.69 26.28
CA GLY A 257 -4.13 28.95 26.52
C GLY A 257 -3.76 28.76 28.00
N SER A 258 -4.56 29.25 28.95
CA SER A 258 -4.38 29.00 30.39
C SER A 258 -5.29 27.92 30.96
N TRP A 259 -6.27 27.43 30.19
CA TRP A 259 -7.24 26.43 30.65
C TRP A 259 -7.53 25.33 29.61
N LEU A 260 -7.34 25.58 28.31
CA LEU A 260 -7.27 24.54 27.29
C LEU A 260 -5.92 23.83 27.40
N ARG A 261 -5.76 23.01 28.43
CA ARG A 261 -4.52 22.30 28.78
C ARG A 261 -4.80 20.88 29.25
N GLU A 262 -3.79 20.02 29.14
CA GLU A 262 -3.81 18.64 29.63
C GLU A 262 -4.19 18.58 31.11
N GLU A 263 -3.70 19.53 31.92
CA GLU A 263 -4.02 19.63 33.36
C GLU A 263 -5.53 19.65 33.63
N TYR A 264 -6.32 20.26 32.74
CA TYR A 264 -7.75 20.50 32.95
C TYR A 264 -8.67 19.67 32.07
N LEU A 265 -8.15 19.02 31.03
CA LEU A 265 -8.94 18.34 30.01
C LEU A 265 -8.46 16.92 29.81
N GLN A 266 -9.40 16.04 29.49
CA GLN A 266 -9.14 14.69 29.03
C GLN A 266 -9.83 14.51 27.68
N PHE A 267 -9.07 14.12 26.66
CA PHE A 267 -9.62 13.76 25.37
C PHE A 267 -9.90 12.27 25.32
N GLY A 268 -10.93 11.89 24.56
CA GLY A 268 -11.27 10.50 24.31
C GLY A 268 -11.78 10.28 22.89
N LEU A 269 -11.49 9.12 22.33
CA LEU A 269 -11.98 8.69 21.03
C LEU A 269 -13.05 7.61 21.20
N LYS A 270 -14.22 7.82 20.61
CA LYS A 270 -15.26 6.80 20.52
C LYS A 270 -14.86 5.77 19.48
N VAL A 271 -14.66 4.53 19.90
CA VAL A 271 -14.38 3.40 19.03
C VAL A 271 -15.47 2.35 19.27
N SER A 272 -16.36 2.21 18.30
CA SER A 272 -17.54 1.33 18.39
C SER A 272 -18.40 1.63 19.63
N ARG A 273 -18.42 0.73 20.63
CA ARG A 273 -19.19 0.88 21.88
C ARG A 273 -18.34 1.37 23.06
N SER A 274 -17.06 1.65 22.83
CA SER A 274 -16.09 2.01 23.87
C SER A 274 -15.61 3.45 23.69
N LEU A 275 -15.26 4.08 24.80
CA LEU A 275 -14.51 5.34 24.82
C LEU A 275 -13.06 5.02 25.21
N ILE A 276 -12.12 5.43 24.37
CA ILE A 276 -10.69 5.23 24.62
C ILE A 276 -10.07 6.57 25.00
N ASP A 277 -9.46 6.64 26.18
CA ASP A 277 -8.75 7.84 26.61
C ASP A 277 -7.53 8.08 25.71
N LEU A 278 -7.36 9.33 25.29
CA LEU A 278 -6.21 9.78 24.53
C LEU A 278 -5.17 10.38 25.47
N THR A 279 -3.90 10.20 25.11
CA THR A 279 -2.80 10.87 25.79
C THR A 279 -2.59 12.23 25.13
N TRP A 280 -2.59 13.29 25.92
CA TRP A 280 -2.16 14.61 25.48
C TRP A 280 -0.78 14.89 26.07
N ASP A 281 0.25 14.86 25.23
CA ASP A 281 1.59 15.26 25.61
C ASP A 281 1.82 16.72 25.22
N GLU A 282 1.73 17.64 26.18
CA GLU A 282 1.97 19.06 25.93
C GLU A 282 3.42 19.38 25.55
N LYS A 283 4.39 18.57 25.98
CA LYS A 283 5.82 18.81 25.70
C LYS A 283 6.13 18.57 24.23
N THR A 284 5.63 17.48 23.68
CA THR A 284 5.76 17.16 22.25
C THR A 284 4.65 17.79 21.40
N GLN A 285 3.64 18.38 22.05
CA GLN A 285 2.45 18.96 21.44
C GLN A 285 1.67 17.95 20.59
N VAL A 286 1.41 16.75 21.13
CA VAL A 286 0.68 15.69 20.42
C VAL A 286 -0.49 15.19 21.27
N ILE A 287 -1.62 14.92 20.62
CA ILE A 287 -2.69 14.10 21.20
C ILE A 287 -2.76 12.79 20.41
N TYR A 288 -2.62 11.64 21.07
CA TYR A 288 -2.58 10.35 20.41
C TYR A 288 -3.29 9.25 21.21
N GLY A 289 -3.72 8.20 20.52
CA GLY A 289 -4.36 7.03 21.12
C GLY A 289 -3.40 5.85 21.30
N GLY A 290 -3.78 4.93 22.20
CA GLY A 290 -3.05 3.69 22.47
C GLY A 290 -1.81 3.88 23.33
N ASN A 291 -1.95 3.73 24.65
CA ASN A 291 -0.81 3.48 25.52
C ASN A 291 -0.29 2.04 25.32
N GLU A 292 0.88 1.74 25.89
CA GLU A 292 1.65 0.50 25.68
C GLU A 292 0.85 -0.80 25.85
N GLN A 293 -0.28 -0.78 26.57
CA GLN A 293 -1.02 -1.99 26.94
C GLN A 293 -2.25 -2.31 26.07
N ARG A 294 -2.78 -1.37 25.26
CA ARG A 294 -4.00 -1.61 24.48
C ARG A 294 -3.93 -0.90 23.13
N GLY A 295 -3.79 -1.67 22.04
CA GLY A 295 -3.69 -1.16 20.67
C GLY A 295 -4.91 -0.43 20.09
N ALA A 296 -5.90 -0.06 20.91
CA ALA A 296 -7.06 0.69 20.46
C ALA A 296 -6.71 2.16 20.20
N ALA A 297 -7.26 2.74 19.13
CA ALA A 297 -7.07 4.14 18.72
C ALA A 297 -5.63 4.56 18.35
N ARG A 298 -4.71 3.62 18.10
CA ARG A 298 -3.32 3.91 17.68
C ARG A 298 -3.24 4.62 16.32
N ASP A 299 -4.30 4.57 15.53
CA ASP A 299 -4.40 5.25 14.26
C ASP A 299 -4.60 6.76 14.40
N LEU A 300 -4.99 7.26 15.58
CA LEU A 300 -5.14 8.68 15.82
C LEU A 300 -3.84 9.31 16.34
N TRP A 301 -3.32 10.27 15.58
CA TRP A 301 -2.16 11.08 15.95
C TRP A 301 -2.36 12.54 15.52
N LEU A 302 -2.66 13.40 16.48
CA LEU A 302 -2.90 14.83 16.26
C LEU A 302 -1.65 15.61 16.65
N LYS A 303 -0.79 15.89 15.66
CA LYS A 303 0.43 16.69 15.85
C LYS A 303 0.08 18.18 15.92
N ARG A 304 0.57 18.90 16.93
CA ARG A 304 0.35 20.35 17.15
C ARG A 304 -1.13 20.77 16.94
N PRO A 305 -2.10 20.13 17.63
CA PRO A 305 -3.50 20.46 17.46
C PRO A 305 -3.76 21.88 17.99
N ARG A 306 -4.52 22.68 17.22
CA ARG A 306 -4.95 24.02 17.65
C ARG A 306 -6.44 24.00 17.91
N PHE A 307 -6.81 24.50 19.09
CA PHE A 307 -8.19 24.60 19.52
C PHE A 307 -8.60 26.05 19.68
N GLU A 308 -9.86 26.35 19.37
CA GLU A 308 -10.46 27.65 19.60
C GLU A 308 -11.82 27.53 20.27
N LEU A 309 -12.05 28.37 21.28
CA LEU A 309 -13.37 28.51 21.86
C LEU A 309 -14.30 29.25 20.90
N ARG A 310 -15.43 28.61 20.54
CA ARG A 310 -16.46 29.16 19.63
C ARG A 310 -17.66 29.72 20.36
N SER A 311 -18.08 29.09 21.45
CA SER A 311 -19.20 29.59 22.27
C SER A 311 -19.04 29.22 23.73
N ALA A 312 -19.58 30.06 24.61
CA ALA A 312 -19.68 29.80 26.03
C ALA A 312 -21.07 30.23 26.52
N LYS A 313 -21.80 29.31 27.14
CA LYS A 313 -23.14 29.57 27.69
C LYS A 313 -23.24 29.03 29.11
N GLN A 314 -23.60 29.88 30.05
CA GLN A 314 -23.85 29.49 31.43
C GLN A 314 -25.34 29.21 31.64
N GLU A 315 -25.67 28.08 32.25
CA GLU A 315 -27.02 27.78 32.73
C GLU A 315 -26.95 27.24 34.16
N GLY A 316 -27.45 28.04 35.10
CA GLY A 316 -27.31 27.77 36.53
C GLY A 316 -25.83 27.61 36.91
N THR A 317 -25.43 26.36 37.17
CA THR A 317 -24.09 26.02 37.67
C THR A 317 -23.29 25.14 36.71
N LYS A 318 -23.79 25.02 35.48
CA LYS A 318 -23.12 24.37 34.36
C LYS A 318 -22.67 25.42 33.36
N LEU A 319 -21.52 25.17 32.76
CA LEU A 319 -21.00 25.96 31.65
C LEU A 319 -20.89 25.05 30.43
N TYR A 320 -21.59 25.41 29.36
CA TYR A 320 -21.55 24.72 28.08
C TYR A 320 -20.62 25.46 27.13
N LEU A 321 -19.58 24.76 26.68
CA LEU A 321 -18.57 25.27 25.77
C LEU A 321 -18.63 24.49 24.45
N ARG A 322 -18.29 25.18 23.36
CA ARG A 322 -18.00 24.55 22.07
C ARG A 322 -16.59 24.90 21.65
N ILE A 323 -15.74 23.90 21.55
CA ILE A 323 -14.31 24.04 21.25
C ILE A 323 -14.07 23.46 19.85
N ALA A 324 -13.62 24.28 18.91
CA ALA A 324 -13.29 23.84 17.56
C ALA A 324 -11.83 23.39 17.48
N LEU A 325 -11.55 22.22 16.90
CA LEU A 325 -10.23 21.84 16.42
C LEU A 325 -10.00 22.55 15.08
N VAL A 326 -9.24 23.63 15.06
CA VAL A 326 -9.10 24.50 13.89
C VAL A 326 -7.95 24.08 12.97
N SER A 327 -6.93 23.42 13.51
CA SER A 327 -5.86 22.84 12.72
C SER A 327 -5.17 21.68 13.44
N VAL A 328 -4.54 20.80 12.66
CA VAL A 328 -3.61 19.76 13.12
C VAL A 328 -2.37 19.86 12.24
N GLY A 329 -1.22 20.16 12.84
CA GLY A 329 0.02 20.40 12.10
C GLY A 329 -0.17 21.59 11.16
N ASP A 330 0.01 21.32 9.87
CA ASP A 330 -0.15 22.33 8.81
C ASP A 330 -1.52 22.23 8.10
N LEU A 331 -2.37 21.27 8.49
CA LEU A 331 -3.73 21.11 7.98
C LEU A 331 -4.69 22.02 8.76
N ALA A 332 -5.26 23.02 8.09
CA ALA A 332 -6.33 23.86 8.62
C ALA A 332 -7.70 23.40 8.11
N PHE A 333 -8.70 23.39 8.99
CA PHE A 333 -10.04 22.88 8.66
C PHE A 333 -11.02 23.95 8.15
N GLY A 334 -10.74 25.23 8.37
CA GLY A 334 -11.67 26.31 8.01
C GLY A 334 -13.05 26.11 8.66
N ASP A 335 -14.10 26.19 7.85
CA ASP A 335 -15.49 26.01 8.29
C ASP A 335 -15.86 24.55 8.60
N GLU A 336 -15.07 23.57 8.15
CA GLU A 336 -15.24 22.15 8.44
C GLU A 336 -14.59 21.71 9.77
N ALA A 337 -14.13 22.68 10.59
CA ALA A 337 -13.48 22.40 11.85
C ALA A 337 -14.34 21.51 12.77
N PRO A 338 -13.83 20.36 13.23
CA PRO A 338 -14.52 19.53 14.23
C PRO A 338 -14.84 20.34 15.48
N VAL A 339 -16.12 20.37 15.90
CA VAL A 339 -16.56 21.08 17.09
C VAL A 339 -16.88 20.11 18.21
N LEU A 340 -16.14 20.23 19.31
CA LEU A 340 -16.24 19.39 20.48
C LEU A 340 -17.09 20.08 21.55
N PRO A 341 -18.25 19.51 21.94
CA PRO A 341 -19.01 20.02 23.07
C PRO A 341 -18.31 19.65 24.38
N LEU A 342 -18.21 20.61 25.30
CA LEU A 342 -17.73 20.40 26.65
C LEU A 342 -18.76 20.95 27.64
N THR A 343 -19.19 20.11 28.57
CA THR A 343 -20.01 20.56 29.71
C THR A 343 -19.15 20.56 30.95
N VAL A 344 -18.99 21.72 31.58
CA VAL A 344 -18.26 21.86 32.84
C VAL A 344 -19.26 21.95 33.99
N ILE A 345 -19.13 21.02 34.94
CA ILE A 345 -19.94 20.98 36.16
C ILE A 345 -19.17 21.67 37.28
N GLY A 346 -19.89 22.34 38.19
CA GLY A 346 -19.25 23.02 39.33
C GLY A 346 -18.69 24.39 38.97
N PHE A 347 -19.28 25.06 37.97
CA PHE A 347 -18.96 26.46 37.66
C PHE A 347 -19.51 27.38 38.76
N ARG A 348 -18.77 27.46 39.86
CA ARG A 348 -19.11 28.16 41.11
C ARG A 348 -17.82 28.71 41.74
N PRO A 349 -17.90 29.70 42.65
CA PRO A 349 -16.74 30.09 43.43
C PRO A 349 -16.21 28.91 44.28
N GLU A 350 -14.88 28.82 44.41
CA GLU A 350 -14.21 27.90 45.35
C GLU A 350 -14.77 28.15 46.77
N ARG A 351 -15.09 27.07 47.49
CA ARG A 351 -15.55 27.14 48.88
C ARG A 351 -14.40 27.07 49.84
#